data_AF-A0A7X4BH15-F1
#
_entry.id   AF-A0A7X4BH15-F1
#
_cell.length_a   1.000
_cell.length_b   1.000
_cell.length_c   1.000
_cell.angle_alpha   90.00
_cell.angle_beta   90.00
_cell.angle_gamma   90.00
#
_symmetry.space_group_name_H-M   'P 1'
#
loop_
_entity.id
_entity.type
_entity.pdbx_description
1 polymer ?
#
loop_
_entity_poly.entity_id
_entity_poly.type
_entity_poly.pdbx_seq_one_letter_code
_entity_poly.pdbx_strand_id
1 'polypeptide(L)'
;MPEPASMPRVARPGAPAVPLLALILAAAAFPVGSEAQTYTRGQNVAPAFEGWEQNEDGSFNFLFGYMNRNWLEEIDVPVGEDNMFSPGPADRGQPTHFLPRRNRFVFKVRVPADWGDQELVWTLTSHGVTEHAYASLRPDYIVDNTVIMSETGALGAGSSNAEMRSNEPPTITLEGERTREAIVGQPVTVSVIVEDDGLLRAFRPGPPDPPETAEDSARVDSIANAIPSFSGRQLRPPSRVTVQKVNGLFMSWFVYRGEGEVTFDPPQVKVWEDTRTGANSPWSPLWRPPDLPEDDRWTVTVSFSRPGTYILRGRADDGGLFADEEITIVVRPAAS
;
A
#
# COMPACT_ATOMS: atom_id res chain seq x y z
N MET A 1 74.94 12.87 -57.54
CA MET A 1 75.38 14.07 -56.80
C MET A 1 74.60 15.27 -57.31
N PRO A 2 74.16 16.22 -56.45
CA PRO A 2 74.43 16.29 -55.00
C PRO A 2 73.71 15.23 -54.16
N GLU A 3 73.74 15.42 -52.84
CA GLU A 3 73.30 14.51 -51.76
C GLU A 3 72.22 15.18 -50.85
N PRO A 4 71.68 14.50 -49.80
CA PRO A 4 70.30 14.74 -49.36
C PRO A 4 70.12 15.71 -48.15
N ALA A 5 68.85 15.94 -47.81
CA ALA A 5 68.40 16.89 -46.80
C ALA A 5 68.57 16.40 -45.34
N SER A 6 68.60 17.37 -44.40
CA SER A 6 68.56 17.15 -42.95
C SER A 6 67.27 17.72 -42.36
N MET A 7 66.68 17.04 -41.36
CA MET A 7 65.43 17.47 -40.70
C MET A 7 65.70 18.43 -39.53
N PRO A 8 64.88 19.49 -39.36
CA PRO A 8 64.81 20.24 -38.11
C PRO A 8 63.86 19.55 -37.09
N ARG A 9 64.18 19.66 -35.79
CA ARG A 9 63.28 19.28 -34.69
C ARG A 9 62.15 20.30 -34.52
N VAL A 10 60.97 19.86 -34.08
CA VAL A 10 59.88 20.71 -33.61
C VAL A 10 59.69 20.53 -32.10
N ALA A 11 59.52 21.64 -31.38
CA ALA A 11 59.19 21.67 -29.95
C ALA A 11 57.70 22.02 -29.72
N ARG A 12 57.21 21.74 -28.52
CA ARG A 12 55.87 22.08 -27.98
C ARG A 12 56.07 22.68 -26.57
N PRO A 13 55.06 23.34 -25.95
CA PRO A 13 53.78 23.83 -26.47
C PRO A 13 53.55 25.34 -26.21
N GLY A 14 52.40 25.86 -26.62
CA GLY A 14 51.85 27.14 -26.14
C GLY A 14 50.39 27.32 -26.58
N ALA A 15 49.49 27.60 -25.65
CA ALA A 15 48.11 28.00 -25.90
C ALA A 15 47.88 29.39 -25.27
N PRO A 16 46.96 30.23 -25.80
CA PRO A 16 45.59 30.15 -25.27
C PRO A 16 44.47 30.57 -26.26
N ALA A 17 43.24 30.57 -25.74
CA ALA A 17 42.07 31.37 -26.15
C ALA A 17 41.42 31.12 -27.54
N VAL A 18 40.22 30.52 -27.50
CA VAL A 18 39.18 30.65 -28.54
C VAL A 18 38.00 31.43 -27.89
N PRO A 19 37.41 32.44 -28.55
CA PRO A 19 36.38 33.28 -27.95
C PRO A 19 34.99 32.61 -27.90
N LEU A 20 34.18 33.12 -26.98
CA LEU A 20 32.77 32.75 -26.76
C LEU A 20 31.89 33.08 -27.97
N LEU A 21 31.11 32.12 -28.46
CA LEU A 21 29.96 32.41 -29.35
C LEU A 21 28.78 31.46 -29.10
N ALA A 22 27.73 32.02 -28.48
CA ALA A 22 26.33 31.58 -28.51
C ALA A 22 26.03 30.06 -28.58
N LEU A 23 26.23 29.34 -27.47
CA LEU A 23 25.40 28.15 -27.23
C LEU A 23 24.01 28.64 -26.80
N ILE A 24 23.01 28.53 -27.68
CA ILE A 24 21.63 28.82 -27.33
C ILE A 24 21.18 27.74 -26.35
N LEU A 25 21.02 28.10 -25.07
CA LEU A 25 20.24 27.28 -24.14
C LEU A 25 18.79 27.33 -24.60
N ALA A 26 18.40 26.33 -25.39
CA ALA A 26 17.02 25.88 -25.44
C ALA A 26 16.69 25.31 -24.05
N ALA A 27 16.34 26.21 -23.13
CA ALA A 27 15.75 25.85 -21.84
C ALA A 27 14.41 25.18 -22.13
N ALA A 28 14.44 23.86 -22.29
CA ALA A 28 13.26 23.05 -22.46
C ALA A 28 12.38 23.25 -21.21
N ALA A 29 11.33 24.06 -21.36
CA ALA A 29 10.29 24.21 -20.37
C ALA A 29 9.48 22.89 -20.34
N PHE A 30 10.05 21.87 -19.70
CA PHE A 30 9.33 20.68 -19.32
C PHE A 30 8.11 21.13 -18.51
N PRO A 31 6.87 20.81 -18.91
CA PRO A 31 5.70 21.14 -18.13
C PRO A 31 5.76 20.33 -16.82
N VAL A 32 6.08 21.01 -15.72
CA VAL A 32 5.99 20.46 -14.36
C VAL A 32 4.50 20.36 -14.01
N GLY A 33 3.84 19.37 -14.59
CA GLY A 33 2.39 19.31 -14.73
C GLY A 33 1.91 18.02 -15.39
N SER A 34 2.56 16.89 -15.10
CA SER A 34 1.97 15.56 -15.35
C SER A 34 0.93 15.26 -14.26
N GLU A 35 -0.12 16.07 -14.19
CA GLU A 35 -1.34 15.68 -13.47
C GLU A 35 -1.95 14.52 -14.26
N ALA A 36 -1.62 13.29 -13.83
CA ALA A 36 -2.34 12.11 -14.28
C ALA A 36 -3.83 12.34 -14.00
N GLN A 37 -4.69 12.17 -15.01
CA GLN A 37 -6.12 12.32 -14.81
C GLN A 37 -6.59 11.29 -13.78
N THR A 38 -6.99 11.76 -12.61
CA THR A 38 -7.52 10.92 -11.53
C THR A 38 -8.98 11.25 -11.30
N TYR A 39 -9.77 10.21 -11.08
CA TYR A 39 -11.22 10.27 -11.14
C TYR A 39 -11.81 10.02 -9.76
N THR A 40 -12.90 10.69 -9.42
CA THR A 40 -13.61 10.43 -8.15
C THR A 40 -14.48 9.20 -8.24
N ARG A 41 -15.14 8.97 -9.39
CA ARG A 41 -16.11 7.91 -9.70
C ARG A 41 -16.09 7.59 -11.21
N GLY A 42 -16.69 6.47 -11.61
CA GLY A 42 -17.03 6.17 -13.01
C GLY A 42 -15.89 5.64 -13.87
N GLN A 43 -14.90 4.96 -13.27
CA GLN A 43 -13.79 4.32 -13.98
C GLN A 43 -13.64 2.84 -13.58
N ASN A 44 -13.20 2.01 -14.51
CA ASN A 44 -13.04 0.58 -14.30
C ASN A 44 -11.86 0.23 -13.36
N VAL A 45 -11.99 -0.91 -12.68
CA VAL A 45 -10.92 -1.59 -11.95
C VAL A 45 -10.04 -2.35 -12.95
N ALA A 46 -8.72 -2.28 -12.80
CA ALA A 46 -7.79 -3.20 -13.45
C ALA A 46 -7.24 -4.21 -12.41
N PRO A 47 -7.36 -5.53 -12.63
CA PRO A 47 -6.68 -6.54 -11.83
C PRO A 47 -5.17 -6.48 -12.09
N ALA A 48 -4.37 -6.98 -11.14
CA ALA A 48 -2.93 -7.05 -11.25
C ALA A 48 -2.42 -8.39 -10.72
N PHE A 49 -1.49 -9.01 -11.46
CA PHE A 49 -0.61 -10.04 -10.92
C PHE A 49 0.55 -9.31 -10.22
N GLU A 50 0.71 -9.55 -8.92
CA GLU A 50 1.72 -8.89 -8.09
C GLU A 50 2.99 -9.74 -7.93
N GLY A 51 2.94 -11.01 -8.37
CA GLY A 51 4.06 -11.95 -8.41
C GLY A 51 3.75 -13.29 -7.75
N TRP A 52 4.77 -14.08 -7.45
CA TRP A 52 4.63 -15.43 -6.92
C TRP A 52 5.65 -15.77 -5.83
N GLU A 53 5.25 -16.68 -4.94
CA GLU A 53 6.06 -17.24 -3.86
C GLU A 53 6.00 -18.78 -3.92
N GLN A 54 7.04 -19.47 -3.43
CA GLN A 54 7.08 -20.93 -3.35
C GLN A 54 6.77 -21.41 -1.93
N ASN A 55 5.91 -22.43 -1.82
CA ASN A 55 5.57 -23.12 -0.57
C ASN A 55 6.58 -24.24 -0.27
N GLU A 56 6.67 -24.68 0.99
CA GLU A 56 7.56 -25.77 1.42
C GLU A 56 7.30 -27.12 0.72
N ASP A 57 6.06 -27.38 0.27
CA ASP A 57 5.69 -28.58 -0.50
C ASP A 57 6.07 -28.50 -2.00
N GLY A 58 6.76 -27.43 -2.41
CA GLY A 58 7.17 -27.17 -3.78
C GLY A 58 6.08 -26.55 -4.66
N SER A 59 4.83 -26.46 -4.19
CA SER A 59 3.76 -25.74 -4.88
C SER A 59 3.94 -24.22 -4.78
N PHE A 60 3.16 -23.42 -5.50
CA PHE A 60 3.33 -21.97 -5.55
C PHE A 60 2.05 -21.22 -5.18
N ASN A 61 2.18 -20.01 -4.65
CA ASN A 61 1.05 -19.10 -4.51
C ASN A 61 1.24 -17.93 -5.49
N PHE A 62 0.25 -17.67 -6.33
CA PHE A 62 0.17 -16.46 -7.16
C PHE A 62 -0.51 -15.34 -6.37
N LEU A 63 0.18 -14.22 -6.18
CA LEU A 63 -0.32 -13.04 -5.49
C LEU A 63 -1.03 -12.11 -6.49
N PHE A 64 -2.24 -11.68 -6.13
CA PHE A 64 -3.05 -10.78 -6.93
C PHE A 64 -3.43 -9.53 -6.14
N GLY A 65 -3.48 -8.41 -6.85
CA GLY A 65 -3.94 -7.10 -6.36
C GLY A 65 -4.79 -6.43 -7.45
N TYR A 66 -5.16 -5.17 -7.24
CA TYR A 66 -5.91 -4.42 -8.25
C TYR A 66 -5.76 -2.91 -8.10
N MET A 67 -5.99 -2.19 -9.19
CA MET A 67 -6.13 -0.75 -9.24
C MET A 67 -7.58 -0.37 -9.54
N ASN A 68 -8.34 -0.03 -8.51
CA ASN A 68 -9.58 0.72 -8.70
C ASN A 68 -9.18 2.16 -9.04
N ARG A 69 -9.54 2.64 -10.24
CA ARG A 69 -9.09 3.95 -10.74
C ARG A 69 -9.68 5.13 -9.96
N ASN A 70 -10.74 4.91 -9.17
CA ASN A 70 -11.51 5.93 -8.47
C ASN A 70 -10.96 6.32 -7.09
N TRP A 71 -11.28 7.53 -6.61
CA TRP A 71 -10.97 8.01 -5.25
C TRP A 71 -12.12 7.87 -4.22
N LEU A 72 -13.37 7.70 -4.68
CA LEU A 72 -14.58 7.69 -3.83
C LEU A 72 -15.60 6.60 -4.20
N GLU A 73 -15.31 5.80 -5.23
CA GLU A 73 -16.20 4.73 -5.70
C GLU A 73 -15.58 3.38 -5.38
N GLU A 74 -16.19 2.69 -4.43
CA GLU A 74 -16.14 1.24 -4.33
C GLU A 74 -17.01 0.63 -5.44
N ILE A 75 -16.60 -0.51 -5.98
CA ILE A 75 -17.27 -1.20 -7.09
C ILE A 75 -17.53 -2.63 -6.66
N ASP A 76 -18.78 -3.10 -6.79
CA ASP A 76 -19.13 -4.50 -6.59
C ASP A 76 -19.17 -5.24 -7.94
N VAL A 77 -18.46 -6.36 -8.05
CA VAL A 77 -18.55 -7.31 -9.17
C VAL A 77 -18.58 -8.74 -8.62
N PRO A 78 -19.77 -9.37 -8.53
CA PRO A 78 -19.91 -10.77 -8.09
C PRO A 78 -19.09 -11.75 -8.95
N VAL A 79 -18.68 -12.88 -8.37
CA VAL A 79 -17.97 -13.93 -9.13
C VAL A 79 -18.89 -14.48 -10.23
N GLY A 80 -18.41 -14.42 -11.47
CA GLY A 80 -19.19 -14.73 -12.67
C GLY A 80 -18.39 -14.38 -13.93
N GLU A 81 -19.04 -14.28 -15.09
CA GLU A 81 -18.38 -13.99 -16.38
C GLU A 81 -17.55 -12.70 -16.35
N ASP A 82 -18.00 -11.70 -15.58
CA ASP A 82 -17.31 -10.43 -15.37
C ASP A 82 -16.26 -10.42 -14.23
N ASN A 83 -16.08 -11.51 -13.47
CA ASN A 83 -15.07 -11.60 -12.41
C ASN A 83 -14.68 -13.07 -12.14
N MET A 84 -13.83 -13.63 -13.01
CA MET A 84 -13.49 -15.06 -13.00
C MET A 84 -12.02 -15.36 -13.29
N PHE A 85 -11.60 -16.53 -12.83
CA PHE A 85 -10.34 -17.16 -13.23
C PHE A 85 -10.47 -18.18 -14.37
N SER A 86 -9.42 -18.32 -15.15
CA SER A 86 -9.21 -19.45 -16.07
C SER A 86 -7.72 -19.77 -16.21
N PRO A 87 -7.31 -21.04 -16.43
CA PRO A 87 -8.13 -22.25 -16.51
C PRO A 87 -8.61 -22.75 -15.13
N GLY A 88 -9.50 -23.75 -15.13
CA GLY A 88 -10.05 -24.36 -13.91
C GLY A 88 -11.28 -23.62 -13.37
N PRO A 89 -11.54 -23.67 -12.05
CA PRO A 89 -12.66 -22.98 -11.42
C PRO A 89 -12.62 -21.45 -11.62
N ALA A 90 -13.80 -20.87 -11.87
CA ALA A 90 -14.00 -19.42 -11.98
C ALA A 90 -13.82 -18.70 -10.65
N ASP A 91 -14.31 -19.29 -9.55
CA ASP A 91 -14.00 -18.83 -8.18
C ASP A 91 -12.69 -19.45 -7.70
N ARG A 92 -11.74 -18.61 -7.29
CA ARG A 92 -10.51 -18.98 -6.58
C ARG A 92 -10.22 -18.05 -5.39
N GLY A 93 -11.26 -17.46 -4.81
CA GLY A 93 -11.15 -16.57 -3.65
C GLY A 93 -10.90 -15.10 -3.96
N GLN A 94 -11.06 -14.63 -5.20
CA GLN A 94 -10.96 -13.20 -5.57
C GLN A 94 -11.97 -12.31 -4.81
N PRO A 95 -11.71 -11.00 -4.59
CA PRO A 95 -12.71 -10.09 -4.04
C PRO A 95 -13.94 -9.99 -4.95
N THR A 96 -15.10 -9.69 -4.37
CA THR A 96 -16.25 -9.14 -5.13
C THR A 96 -16.49 -7.67 -4.83
N HIS A 97 -15.91 -7.14 -3.75
CA HIS A 97 -15.97 -5.72 -3.38
C HIS A 97 -14.61 -5.07 -3.60
N PHE A 98 -14.55 -4.06 -4.48
CA PHE A 98 -13.30 -3.44 -4.93
C PHE A 98 -13.14 -2.04 -4.35
N LEU A 99 -12.34 -1.94 -3.28
CA LEU A 99 -12.00 -0.71 -2.57
C LEU A 99 -11.27 0.29 -3.49
N PRO A 100 -11.27 1.60 -3.20
CA PRO A 100 -10.67 2.61 -4.06
C PRO A 100 -9.15 2.46 -4.24
N ARG A 101 -8.58 3.06 -5.29
CA ARG A 101 -7.12 3.16 -5.55
C ARG A 101 -6.40 1.80 -5.64
N ARG A 102 -5.08 1.79 -5.39
CA ARG A 102 -4.26 0.58 -5.46
C ARG A 102 -4.42 -0.23 -4.18
N ASN A 103 -4.79 -1.48 -4.37
CA ASN A 103 -4.85 -2.52 -3.35
C ASN A 103 -3.81 -3.56 -3.78
N ARG A 104 -2.64 -3.59 -3.11
CA ARG A 104 -1.55 -4.54 -3.43
C ARG A 104 -1.68 -5.81 -2.62
N PHE A 105 -1.20 -6.93 -3.18
CA PHE A 105 -1.09 -8.22 -2.49
C PHE A 105 -2.37 -8.57 -1.72
N VAL A 106 -3.51 -8.49 -2.42
CA VAL A 106 -4.84 -8.65 -1.83
C VAL A 106 -5.10 -10.11 -1.53
N PHE A 107 -4.86 -11.03 -2.46
CA PHE A 107 -5.12 -12.45 -2.21
C PHE A 107 -4.14 -13.35 -2.93
N LYS A 108 -4.14 -14.62 -2.51
CA LYS A 108 -3.23 -15.66 -2.99
C LYS A 108 -4.01 -16.80 -3.61
N VAL A 109 -3.58 -17.29 -4.77
CA VAL A 109 -4.13 -18.50 -5.41
C VAL A 109 -3.04 -19.56 -5.46
N ARG A 110 -3.25 -20.70 -4.79
CA ARG A 110 -2.32 -21.84 -4.85
C ARG A 110 -2.41 -22.56 -6.20
N VAL A 111 -1.25 -22.84 -6.80
CA VAL A 111 -1.08 -23.67 -8.00
C VAL A 111 -0.07 -24.79 -7.72
N PRO A 112 -0.20 -25.98 -8.32
CA PRO A 112 0.63 -27.14 -7.97
C PRO A 112 2.08 -27.01 -8.43
N ALA A 113 2.96 -27.86 -7.90
CA ALA A 113 4.41 -27.84 -8.17
C ALA A 113 4.77 -28.14 -9.64
N ASP A 114 3.88 -28.79 -10.40
CA ASP A 114 4.05 -29.19 -11.80
C ASP A 114 3.42 -28.21 -12.82
N TRP A 115 3.03 -27.01 -12.36
CA TRP A 115 2.38 -25.97 -13.18
C TRP A 115 3.17 -25.52 -14.42
N GLY A 116 4.51 -25.53 -14.36
CA GLY A 116 5.37 -25.20 -15.49
C GLY A 116 5.10 -23.82 -16.11
N ASP A 117 5.14 -23.76 -17.45
CA ASP A 117 4.98 -22.52 -18.23
C ASP A 117 3.51 -22.09 -18.43
N GLN A 118 2.55 -22.64 -17.66
CA GLN A 118 1.14 -22.27 -17.78
C GLN A 118 0.86 -20.86 -17.23
N GLU A 119 -0.16 -20.18 -17.75
CA GLU A 119 -0.65 -18.91 -17.21
C GLU A 119 -2.03 -19.09 -16.54
N LEU A 120 -2.22 -18.44 -15.39
CA LEU A 120 -3.52 -18.28 -14.75
C LEU A 120 -4.01 -16.85 -14.99
N VAL A 121 -5.16 -16.70 -15.66
CA VAL A 121 -5.73 -15.41 -16.02
C VAL A 121 -6.89 -15.07 -15.09
N TRP A 122 -6.78 -13.94 -14.39
CA TRP A 122 -7.93 -13.28 -13.77
C TRP A 122 -8.54 -12.30 -14.78
N THR A 123 -9.80 -12.49 -15.12
CA THR A 123 -10.60 -11.58 -15.95
C THR A 123 -11.52 -10.77 -15.05
N LEU A 124 -11.54 -9.45 -15.24
CA LEU A 124 -12.42 -8.53 -14.50
C LEU A 124 -13.01 -7.49 -15.46
N THR A 125 -14.34 -7.48 -15.60
CA THR A 125 -15.09 -6.41 -16.25
C THR A 125 -15.67 -5.47 -15.19
N SER A 126 -15.51 -4.17 -15.39
CA SER A 126 -16.22 -3.15 -14.59
C SER A 126 -16.44 -1.89 -15.43
N HIS A 127 -17.56 -1.18 -15.20
CA HIS A 127 -17.98 -0.03 -16.02
C HIS A 127 -17.93 -0.27 -17.55
N GLY A 128 -18.20 -1.52 -17.97
CA GLY A 128 -18.18 -1.92 -19.39
C GLY A 128 -16.79 -2.12 -20.01
N VAL A 129 -15.72 -2.12 -19.21
CA VAL A 129 -14.35 -2.37 -19.66
C VAL A 129 -13.81 -3.64 -19.00
N THR A 130 -13.44 -4.63 -19.82
CA THR A 130 -12.78 -5.87 -19.40
C THR A 130 -11.27 -5.71 -19.38
N GLU A 131 -10.63 -6.16 -18.30
CA GLU A 131 -9.19 -6.13 -18.06
C GLU A 131 -8.73 -7.53 -17.60
N HIS A 132 -7.44 -7.82 -17.75
CA HIS A 132 -6.87 -9.13 -17.42
C HIS A 132 -5.56 -9.03 -16.65
N ALA A 133 -5.35 -9.92 -15.68
CA ALA A 133 -4.07 -10.16 -15.02
C ALA A 133 -3.57 -11.58 -15.34
N TYR A 134 -2.38 -11.68 -15.94
CA TYR A 134 -1.76 -12.93 -16.39
C TYR A 134 -0.67 -13.36 -15.40
N ALA A 135 -0.95 -14.37 -14.59
CA ALA A 135 -0.03 -14.90 -13.59
C ALA A 135 0.80 -16.08 -14.14
N SER A 136 2.10 -16.08 -13.87
CA SER A 136 3.05 -17.09 -14.37
C SER A 136 4.29 -17.20 -13.48
N LEU A 137 4.99 -18.33 -13.54
CA LEU A 137 6.20 -18.63 -12.74
C LEU A 137 7.51 -18.03 -13.31
N ARG A 138 7.44 -16.88 -14.01
CA ARG A 138 8.65 -16.24 -14.55
C ARG A 138 9.53 -15.72 -13.40
N PRO A 139 10.86 -15.94 -13.40
CA PRO A 139 11.72 -15.58 -12.26
C PRO A 139 11.68 -14.10 -11.86
N ASP A 140 11.43 -13.19 -12.80
CA ASP A 140 11.34 -11.74 -12.56
C ASP A 140 10.12 -11.34 -11.68
N TYR A 141 9.22 -12.29 -11.39
CA TYR A 141 8.03 -12.11 -10.56
C TYR A 141 8.11 -12.80 -9.19
N ILE A 142 9.29 -13.25 -8.74
CA ILE A 142 9.46 -13.79 -7.38
C ILE A 142 9.22 -12.68 -6.34
N VAL A 143 8.39 -12.97 -5.34
CA VAL A 143 8.07 -12.07 -4.23
C VAL A 143 8.64 -12.62 -2.92
N ASP A 144 9.27 -11.74 -2.15
CA ASP A 144 9.63 -11.96 -0.75
C ASP A 144 9.17 -10.77 0.13
N ASN A 145 9.40 -10.85 1.45
CA ASN A 145 9.05 -9.78 2.38
C ASN A 145 9.69 -8.42 2.01
N THR A 146 10.91 -8.41 1.49
CA THR A 146 11.60 -7.18 1.06
C THR A 146 10.95 -6.58 -0.18
N VAL A 147 10.49 -7.41 -1.13
CA VAL A 147 9.71 -6.98 -2.30
C VAL A 147 8.37 -6.38 -1.85
N ILE A 148 7.65 -7.03 -0.93
CA ILE A 148 6.39 -6.50 -0.38
C ILE A 148 6.64 -5.15 0.27
N MET A 149 7.61 -5.03 1.18
CA MET A 149 7.95 -3.78 1.87
C MET A 149 8.46 -2.67 0.94
N SER A 150 9.07 -3.03 -0.19
CA SER A 150 9.48 -2.08 -1.23
C SER A 150 8.27 -1.54 -1.99
N GLU A 151 7.39 -2.41 -2.48
CA GLU A 151 6.21 -2.03 -3.27
C GLU A 151 5.11 -1.37 -2.43
N THR A 152 5.00 -1.70 -1.14
CA THR A 152 4.23 -0.92 -0.18
C THR A 152 4.96 0.35 0.27
N GLY A 153 6.22 0.57 -0.08
CA GLY A 153 6.93 1.82 0.23
C GLY A 153 7.30 2.02 1.70
N ALA A 154 7.27 0.96 2.51
CA ALA A 154 7.80 0.96 3.89
C ALA A 154 9.33 1.14 3.94
N LEU A 155 10.02 0.77 2.85
CA LEU A 155 11.45 1.07 2.62
C LEU A 155 11.71 2.51 2.13
N GLY A 156 10.67 3.35 2.01
CA GLY A 156 10.74 4.79 1.71
C GLY A 156 11.32 5.15 0.35
N ALA A 157 12.65 5.19 0.27
CA ALA A 157 13.42 5.48 -0.96
C ALA A 157 14.19 4.24 -1.47
N GLY A 158 13.73 3.03 -1.11
CA GLY A 158 14.41 1.77 -1.44
C GLY A 158 15.56 1.42 -0.50
N SER A 159 15.57 1.96 0.73
CA SER A 159 16.62 1.75 1.72
C SER A 159 16.15 0.82 2.85
N SER A 160 16.74 -0.37 2.95
CA SER A 160 16.55 -1.31 4.05
C SER A 160 17.80 -1.41 4.95
N ASN A 161 17.62 -1.87 6.19
CA ASN A 161 18.72 -2.21 7.10
C ASN A 161 18.74 -3.74 7.35
N ALA A 162 19.26 -4.23 8.48
CA ALA A 162 19.17 -5.66 8.84
C ALA A 162 17.81 -6.01 9.48
N GLU A 163 17.40 -5.22 10.46
CA GLU A 163 16.17 -5.30 11.26
C GLU A 163 14.89 -5.33 10.39
N MET A 164 14.76 -4.41 9.44
CA MET A 164 13.67 -4.37 8.46
C MET A 164 13.64 -5.58 7.51
N ARG A 165 14.72 -6.37 7.42
CA ARG A 165 14.77 -7.61 6.62
C ARG A 165 14.65 -8.87 7.47
N SER A 166 14.57 -8.73 8.79
CA SER A 166 14.16 -9.78 9.72
C SER A 166 12.73 -9.59 10.24
N ASN A 167 11.97 -8.64 9.69
CA ASN A 167 10.58 -8.42 10.04
C ASN A 167 9.71 -9.58 9.51
N GLU A 168 8.89 -10.14 10.38
CA GLU A 168 7.90 -11.18 10.05
C GLU A 168 6.49 -10.56 10.01
N PRO A 169 5.51 -11.11 9.26
CA PRO A 169 4.16 -10.56 9.24
C PRO A 169 3.46 -10.72 10.60
N PRO A 170 2.61 -9.77 11.03
CA PRO A 170 1.81 -9.91 12.24
C PRO A 170 0.93 -11.17 12.23
N THR A 171 0.65 -11.75 13.40
CA THR A 171 -0.30 -12.86 13.54
C THR A 171 -1.71 -12.33 13.80
N ILE A 172 -2.75 -13.12 13.51
CA ILE A 172 -4.13 -12.79 13.88
C ILE A 172 -4.79 -14.05 14.45
N THR A 173 -5.36 -13.94 15.65
CA THR A 173 -6.20 -14.98 16.26
C THR A 173 -7.62 -14.48 16.40
N LEU A 174 -8.57 -15.08 15.66
CA LEU A 174 -9.99 -14.75 15.75
C LEU A 174 -10.63 -15.26 17.05
N GLU A 175 -11.24 -14.36 17.82
CA GLU A 175 -12.02 -14.76 19.00
C GLU A 175 -13.44 -15.20 18.62
N GLY A 176 -13.76 -16.46 18.89
CA GLY A 176 -15.08 -17.04 18.66
C GLY A 176 -15.34 -17.49 17.21
N GLU A 177 -16.60 -17.80 16.89
CA GLU A 177 -16.93 -18.48 15.64
C GLU A 177 -16.55 -17.73 14.36
N ARG A 178 -16.05 -18.48 13.37
CA ARG A 178 -15.69 -17.98 12.02
C ARG A 178 -16.91 -17.70 11.13
N THR A 179 -18.05 -18.30 11.45
CA THR A 179 -19.35 -18.01 10.81
C THR A 179 -20.32 -17.53 11.88
N ARG A 180 -20.92 -16.36 11.69
CA ARG A 180 -21.89 -15.77 12.63
C ARG A 180 -23.19 -15.40 11.90
N GLU A 181 -24.30 -15.46 12.63
CA GLU A 181 -25.56 -14.91 12.16
C GLU A 181 -25.77 -13.48 12.67
N ALA A 182 -26.44 -12.67 11.88
CA ALA A 182 -26.81 -11.30 12.19
C ALA A 182 -28.24 -11.01 11.71
N ILE A 183 -28.79 -9.87 12.14
CA ILE A 183 -30.05 -9.31 11.65
C ILE A 183 -29.76 -7.90 11.13
N VAL A 184 -30.44 -7.48 10.05
CA VAL A 184 -30.31 -6.09 9.54
C VAL A 184 -30.52 -5.08 10.66
N GLY A 185 -29.58 -4.13 10.82
CA GLY A 185 -29.59 -3.14 11.89
C GLY A 185 -29.19 -3.65 13.28
N GLN A 186 -28.97 -4.95 13.48
CA GLN A 186 -28.36 -5.48 14.70
C GLN A 186 -26.83 -5.48 14.58
N PRO A 187 -26.09 -4.83 15.49
CA PRO A 187 -24.63 -4.85 15.47
C PRO A 187 -24.06 -6.21 15.86
N VAL A 188 -22.95 -6.59 15.23
CA VAL A 188 -22.11 -7.76 15.56
C VAL A 188 -20.75 -7.27 16.03
N THR A 189 -20.34 -7.66 17.23
CA THR A 189 -18.95 -7.44 17.69
C THR A 189 -18.03 -8.51 17.14
N VAL A 190 -16.90 -8.09 16.59
CA VAL A 190 -15.79 -8.95 16.14
C VAL A 190 -14.53 -8.52 16.90
N SER A 191 -13.79 -9.50 17.42
CA SER A 191 -12.56 -9.28 18.19
C SER A 191 -11.48 -10.26 17.74
N VAL A 192 -10.24 -9.79 17.78
CA VAL A 192 -9.02 -10.58 17.49
C VAL A 192 -7.93 -10.24 18.49
N ILE A 193 -7.00 -11.17 18.70
CA ILE A 193 -5.67 -10.86 19.22
C ILE A 193 -4.73 -10.72 18.02
N VAL A 194 -3.82 -9.74 18.05
CA VAL A 194 -2.82 -9.50 17.00
C VAL A 194 -1.45 -9.38 17.63
N GLU A 195 -0.54 -10.30 17.32
CA GLU A 195 0.85 -10.28 17.79
C GLU A 195 1.78 -9.80 16.67
N ASP A 196 2.85 -9.10 17.02
CA ASP A 196 3.78 -8.44 16.10
C ASP A 196 5.21 -8.47 16.69
N ASP A 197 6.23 -8.57 15.84
CA ASP A 197 7.63 -8.50 16.32
C ASP A 197 8.02 -7.07 16.78
N GLY A 198 7.29 -6.06 16.26
CA GLY A 198 7.49 -4.66 16.55
C GLY A 198 8.85 -4.15 16.10
N LEU A 199 9.43 -4.65 15.01
CA LEU A 199 10.62 -4.10 14.38
C LEU A 199 10.29 -2.84 13.57
N LEU A 200 9.09 -2.77 12.95
CA LEU A 200 8.62 -1.61 12.17
C LEU A 200 7.79 -0.60 12.99
N ARG A 201 8.20 -0.30 14.23
CA ARG A 201 7.50 0.69 15.09
C ARG A 201 7.44 2.08 14.45
N ALA A 202 6.28 2.72 14.59
CA ALA A 202 6.09 4.13 14.25
C ALA A 202 7.06 5.02 15.04
N PHE A 203 7.72 5.97 14.36
CA PHE A 203 8.46 7.02 15.06
C PHE A 203 7.49 7.96 15.80
N ARG A 204 7.24 7.63 17.07
CA ARG A 204 6.53 8.45 18.04
C ARG A 204 7.56 9.34 18.75
N PRO A 205 7.76 10.61 18.36
CA PRO A 205 8.56 11.51 19.19
C PRO A 205 7.89 11.65 20.55
N GLY A 206 8.65 11.44 21.62
CA GLY A 206 8.17 11.63 22.98
C GLY A 206 7.80 13.10 23.26
N PRO A 207 7.21 13.39 24.43
CA PRO A 207 7.21 14.74 24.96
C PRO A 207 8.66 15.28 24.96
N PRO A 208 8.90 16.57 24.64
CA PRO A 208 10.21 17.15 24.85
C PRO A 208 10.57 17.06 26.34
N ASP A 209 11.82 16.71 26.63
CA ASP A 209 12.29 16.55 28.00
C ASP A 209 12.06 17.82 28.84
N PRO A 210 11.73 17.69 30.14
CA PRO A 210 11.60 18.84 31.02
C PRO A 210 12.91 19.65 31.03
N PRO A 211 12.86 20.99 31.04
CA PRO A 211 14.07 21.81 31.10
C PRO A 211 14.85 21.54 32.40
N GLU A 212 16.02 20.90 32.28
CA GLU A 212 16.85 20.51 33.43
C GLU A 212 17.43 21.71 34.19
N THR A 213 17.50 22.88 33.56
CA THR A 213 18.05 24.11 34.15
C THR A 213 17.07 25.28 34.13
N ALA A 214 17.34 26.27 34.98
CA ALA A 214 16.64 27.55 34.95
C ALA A 214 16.87 28.34 33.64
N GLU A 215 18.01 28.14 32.97
CA GLU A 215 18.31 28.76 31.67
C GLU A 215 17.50 28.10 30.55
N ASP A 216 17.36 26.77 30.56
CA ASP A 216 16.48 26.04 29.64
C ASP A 216 15.01 26.36 29.89
N SER A 217 14.62 26.54 31.15
CA SER A 217 13.26 26.97 31.52
C SER A 217 12.95 28.36 30.94
N ALA A 218 13.82 29.33 31.18
CA ALA A 218 13.71 30.68 30.59
C ALA A 218 13.77 30.65 29.05
N ARG A 219 14.51 29.71 28.46
CA ARG A 219 14.58 29.51 27.00
C ARG A 219 13.27 28.97 26.44
N VAL A 220 12.67 27.96 27.07
CA VAL A 220 11.34 27.43 26.71
C VAL A 220 10.28 28.53 26.84
N ASP A 221 10.27 29.28 27.94
CA ASP A 221 9.37 30.43 28.12
C ASP A 221 9.59 31.50 27.05
N SER A 222 10.84 31.79 26.67
CA SER A 222 11.15 32.76 25.60
C SER A 222 10.65 32.31 24.22
N ILE A 223 10.62 30.99 23.96
CA ILE A 223 10.10 30.41 22.72
C ILE A 223 8.57 30.40 22.74
N ALA A 224 7.95 30.08 23.88
CA ALA A 224 6.49 30.09 24.06
C ALA A 224 5.89 31.51 23.96
N ASN A 225 6.62 32.53 24.40
CA ASN A 225 6.22 33.93 24.34
C ASN A 225 6.75 34.68 23.09
N ALA A 226 7.49 34.02 22.20
CA ALA A 226 7.93 34.61 20.94
C ALA A 226 6.74 34.78 19.97
N ILE A 227 6.82 35.75 19.07
CA ILE A 227 5.90 35.83 17.93
C ILE A 227 6.08 34.55 17.08
N PRO A 228 5.02 33.76 16.82
CA PRO A 228 5.14 32.51 16.08
C PRO A 228 5.75 32.71 14.69
N SER A 229 6.99 32.26 14.52
CA SER A 229 7.70 32.29 13.25
C SER A 229 7.74 30.89 12.64
N PHE A 230 6.95 30.68 11.58
CA PHE A 230 6.98 29.43 10.84
C PHE A 230 8.24 29.36 9.97
N SER A 231 9.00 28.29 10.11
CA SER A 231 10.11 28.00 9.19
C SER A 231 9.58 27.84 7.75
N GLY A 232 10.42 28.12 6.76
CA GLY A 232 10.12 27.87 5.35
C GLY A 232 9.84 26.40 5.00
N ARG A 233 10.00 25.47 5.95
CA ARG A 233 9.57 24.06 5.85
C ARG A 233 8.13 23.88 6.34
N GLN A 234 7.73 24.53 7.43
CA GLN A 234 6.34 24.51 7.94
C GLN A 234 5.36 25.24 7.01
N LEU A 235 5.83 26.23 6.26
CA LEU A 235 5.03 26.95 5.25
C LEU A 235 4.88 26.22 3.91
N ARG A 236 5.37 24.97 3.78
CA ARG A 236 5.26 24.16 2.56
C ARG A 236 4.30 22.99 2.80
N PRO A 237 3.35 22.72 1.88
CA PRO A 237 2.58 21.48 1.93
C PRO A 237 3.48 20.24 1.95
N PRO A 238 3.06 19.14 2.61
CA PRO A 238 3.74 17.86 2.48
C PRO A 238 3.79 17.41 1.01
N SER A 239 4.95 16.88 0.59
CA SER A 239 5.11 16.24 -0.70
C SER A 239 5.81 14.89 -0.55
N ARG A 240 5.41 13.92 -1.37
CA ARG A 240 5.97 12.57 -1.46
C ARG A 240 6.36 12.32 -2.92
N VAL A 241 7.59 11.88 -3.16
CA VAL A 241 8.12 11.60 -4.51
C VAL A 241 8.04 10.10 -4.83
N THR A 242 8.17 9.26 -3.81
CA THR A 242 7.94 7.82 -3.85
C THR A 242 6.60 7.45 -3.21
N VAL A 243 6.16 6.22 -3.44
CA VAL A 243 5.23 5.52 -2.54
C VAL A 243 5.85 5.51 -1.15
N GLN A 244 5.11 5.99 -0.14
CA GLN A 244 5.56 6.06 1.25
C GLN A 244 4.41 5.73 2.17
N LYS A 245 4.46 4.53 2.72
CA LYS A 245 3.58 4.06 3.78
C LYS A 245 4.19 4.41 5.13
N VAL A 246 3.36 4.62 6.15
CA VAL A 246 3.83 4.94 7.51
C VAL A 246 3.89 3.64 8.31
N ASN A 247 5.07 3.35 8.86
CA ASN A 247 5.32 2.15 9.65
C ASN A 247 4.65 2.23 11.04
N GLY A 248 4.22 1.08 11.55
CA GLY A 248 3.63 0.85 12.86
C GLY A 248 2.27 0.15 12.80
N LEU A 249 2.12 -0.89 13.62
CA LEU A 249 0.98 -1.82 13.65
C LEU A 249 -0.40 -1.14 13.72
N PHE A 250 -1.30 -1.61 12.86
CA PHE A 250 -2.74 -1.38 12.94
C PHE A 250 -3.54 -2.62 12.49
N MET A 251 -4.72 -2.82 13.08
CA MET A 251 -5.73 -3.76 12.58
C MET A 251 -6.83 -2.99 11.85
N SER A 252 -7.39 -3.54 10.77
CA SER A 252 -8.57 -2.97 10.10
C SER A 252 -9.43 -3.96 9.34
N TRP A 253 -10.75 -3.83 9.50
CA TRP A 253 -11.78 -4.64 8.87
C TRP A 253 -12.41 -3.95 7.66
N PHE A 254 -12.72 -4.74 6.62
CA PHE A 254 -13.38 -4.30 5.40
C PHE A 254 -14.24 -5.41 4.78
N VAL A 255 -15.15 -5.04 3.88
CA VAL A 255 -15.91 -6.01 3.07
C VAL A 255 -14.99 -6.58 1.99
N TYR A 256 -14.85 -7.90 1.95
CA TYR A 256 -14.08 -8.59 0.92
C TYR A 256 -15.01 -9.23 -0.14
N ARG A 257 -16.11 -9.82 0.34
CA ARG A 257 -17.24 -10.29 -0.49
C ARG A 257 -18.58 -9.97 0.18
N GLY A 258 -19.63 -9.88 -0.63
CA GLY A 258 -20.98 -9.49 -0.21
C GLY A 258 -21.50 -8.30 -1.03
N GLU A 259 -22.76 -7.93 -0.83
CA GLU A 259 -23.41 -6.83 -1.57
C GLU A 259 -24.10 -5.86 -0.59
N GLY A 260 -23.75 -4.57 -0.66
CA GLY A 260 -24.39 -3.51 0.13
C GLY A 260 -23.55 -2.98 1.29
N GLU A 261 -24.05 -1.89 1.88
CA GLU A 261 -23.30 -1.05 2.81
C GLU A 261 -23.15 -1.71 4.20
N VAL A 262 -21.90 -1.74 4.67
CA VAL A 262 -21.50 -2.26 5.98
C VAL A 262 -20.76 -1.15 6.73
N THR A 263 -21.16 -0.88 7.97
CA THR A 263 -20.56 0.16 8.82
C THR A 263 -19.73 -0.47 9.92
N PHE A 264 -18.56 0.12 10.20
CA PHE A 264 -17.62 -0.32 11.23
C PHE A 264 -17.41 0.80 12.26
N ASP A 265 -17.52 0.47 13.55
CA ASP A 265 -17.22 1.36 14.67
C ASP A 265 -16.19 0.70 15.62
N PRO A 266 -15.03 1.31 15.88
CA PRO A 266 -14.57 2.60 15.36
C PRO A 266 -14.32 2.60 13.84
N PRO A 267 -14.26 3.78 13.18
CA PRO A 267 -13.90 3.87 11.77
C PRO A 267 -12.52 3.28 11.49
N GLN A 268 -12.45 2.34 10.54
CA GLN A 268 -11.25 1.56 10.24
C GLN A 268 -10.21 2.35 9.43
N VAL A 269 -8.95 1.91 9.47
CA VAL A 269 -7.85 2.43 8.62
C VAL A 269 -7.99 1.84 7.22
N LYS A 270 -7.72 2.65 6.21
CA LYS A 270 -7.79 2.23 4.80
C LYS A 270 -6.62 1.34 4.45
N VAL A 271 -6.92 0.06 4.21
CA VAL A 271 -6.01 -0.97 3.66
C VAL A 271 -5.60 -0.73 2.20
N TRP A 272 -5.86 0.47 1.66
CA TRP A 272 -5.61 0.88 0.28
C TRP A 272 -4.99 2.27 0.20
N GLU A 273 -4.34 2.56 -0.91
CA GLU A 273 -3.41 3.69 -1.03
C GLU A 273 -4.11 5.02 -1.33
N ASP A 274 -4.69 5.59 -0.27
CA ASP A 274 -5.33 6.90 -0.27
C ASP A 274 -4.32 8.00 0.10
N THR A 275 -3.54 8.48 -0.88
CA THR A 275 -2.49 9.50 -0.67
C THR A 275 -3.01 10.92 -0.40
N ARG A 276 -4.32 11.12 -0.20
CA ARG A 276 -4.91 12.44 0.09
C ARG A 276 -4.57 12.86 1.52
N THR A 277 -3.91 14.00 1.69
CA THR A 277 -3.57 14.59 3.00
C THR A 277 -4.75 14.57 3.97
N GLY A 278 -4.57 13.94 5.14
CA GLY A 278 -5.61 13.81 6.16
C GLY A 278 -6.60 12.65 5.97
N ALA A 279 -6.46 11.83 4.92
CA ALA A 279 -7.17 10.55 4.86
C ALA A 279 -6.67 9.58 5.95
N ASN A 280 -7.55 8.71 6.46
CA ASN A 280 -7.20 7.64 7.41
C ASN A 280 -6.54 6.46 6.67
N SER A 281 -5.31 6.63 6.18
CA SER A 281 -4.56 5.65 5.38
C SER A 281 -3.07 5.81 5.64
N PRO A 282 -2.26 4.73 5.69
CA PRO A 282 -0.82 4.88 5.88
C PRO A 282 -0.11 5.52 4.65
N TRP A 283 -0.73 5.48 3.47
CA TRP A 283 -0.32 6.25 2.28
C TRP A 283 -0.57 7.77 2.39
N SER A 284 -1.30 8.24 3.41
CA SER A 284 -1.71 9.64 3.61
C SER A 284 -0.63 10.50 4.31
N PRO A 285 -0.34 11.72 3.80
CA PRO A 285 0.42 12.71 4.56
C PRO A 285 -0.25 13.10 5.88
N LEU A 286 0.56 13.22 6.94
CA LEU A 286 0.20 13.53 8.33
C LEU A 286 -0.54 12.43 9.10
N TRP A 287 -0.87 11.30 8.49
CA TRP A 287 -1.39 10.13 9.21
C TRP A 287 -0.37 9.55 10.18
N ARG A 288 -0.87 8.90 11.23
CA ARG A 288 -0.11 8.13 12.23
C ARG A 288 -0.90 6.86 12.56
N PRO A 289 -0.24 5.74 12.86
CA PRO A 289 -0.92 4.57 13.41
C PRO A 289 -1.70 4.92 14.68
N PRO A 290 -2.83 4.23 14.95
CA PRO A 290 -3.56 4.37 16.19
C PRO A 290 -2.69 3.99 17.39
N ASP A 291 -3.21 4.24 18.59
CA ASP A 291 -2.70 3.59 19.79
C ASP A 291 -3.09 2.11 19.80
N LEU A 292 -2.17 1.27 20.27
CA LEU A 292 -2.41 -0.17 20.39
C LEU A 292 -3.45 -0.40 21.50
N PRO A 293 -4.35 -1.38 21.35
CA PRO A 293 -5.32 -1.72 22.39
C PRO A 293 -4.64 -2.32 23.62
N GLU A 294 -5.34 -2.31 24.75
CA GLU A 294 -4.96 -3.13 25.91
C GLU A 294 -5.07 -4.63 25.56
N ASP A 295 -4.18 -5.44 26.14
CA ASP A 295 -4.07 -6.89 25.93
C ASP A 295 -3.99 -7.34 24.45
N ASP A 296 -3.44 -6.46 23.57
CA ASP A 296 -3.29 -6.65 22.11
C ASP A 296 -4.61 -7.02 21.38
N ARG A 297 -5.75 -6.69 22.01
CA ARG A 297 -7.08 -7.18 21.67
C ARG A 297 -7.91 -6.17 20.86
N TRP A 298 -7.74 -6.20 19.55
CA TRP A 298 -8.48 -5.33 18.62
C TRP A 298 -9.95 -5.75 18.52
N THR A 299 -10.86 -4.79 18.69
CA THR A 299 -12.31 -5.02 18.66
C THR A 299 -13.01 -4.00 17.76
N VAL A 300 -13.98 -4.46 16.97
CA VAL A 300 -14.84 -3.63 16.12
C VAL A 300 -16.30 -4.06 16.26
N THR A 301 -17.21 -3.10 16.15
CA THR A 301 -18.65 -3.32 16.04
C THR A 301 -19.07 -3.11 14.60
N VAL A 302 -19.70 -4.12 13.99
CA VAL A 302 -20.07 -4.13 12.57
C VAL A 302 -21.59 -4.12 12.42
N SER A 303 -22.13 -3.26 11.55
CA SER A 303 -23.57 -3.13 11.29
C SER A 303 -23.89 -3.25 9.80
N PHE A 304 -24.99 -3.92 9.47
CA PHE A 304 -25.35 -4.29 8.09
C PHE A 304 -26.66 -3.62 7.66
N SER A 305 -26.63 -2.97 6.49
CA SER A 305 -27.79 -2.27 5.91
C SER A 305 -28.79 -3.21 5.20
N ARG A 306 -28.36 -4.41 4.80
CA ARG A 306 -29.15 -5.35 3.96
C ARG A 306 -28.93 -6.82 4.35
N PRO A 307 -29.92 -7.70 4.11
CA PRO A 307 -29.73 -9.15 4.25
C PRO A 307 -28.76 -9.66 3.18
N GLY A 308 -27.98 -10.69 3.50
CA GLY A 308 -27.00 -11.27 2.59
C GLY A 308 -25.95 -12.11 3.31
N THR A 309 -25.01 -12.67 2.56
CA THR A 309 -23.80 -13.29 3.12
C THR A 309 -22.61 -12.40 2.81
N TYR A 310 -21.91 -11.95 3.85
CA TYR A 310 -20.74 -11.10 3.74
C TYR A 310 -19.52 -11.89 4.22
N ILE A 311 -18.42 -11.81 3.48
CA ILE A 311 -17.10 -12.17 3.98
C ILE A 311 -16.41 -10.85 4.31
N LEU A 312 -16.24 -10.60 5.60
CA LEU A 312 -15.41 -9.50 6.06
C LEU A 312 -13.99 -10.03 6.23
N ARG A 313 -13.03 -9.20 5.86
CA ARG A 313 -11.62 -9.50 6.08
C ARG A 313 -11.04 -8.47 7.03
N GLY A 314 -10.30 -8.96 8.00
CA GLY A 314 -9.49 -8.18 8.91
C GLY A 314 -8.04 -8.28 8.51
N ARG A 315 -7.37 -7.15 8.31
CA ARG A 315 -5.94 -7.07 8.00
C ARG A 315 -5.20 -6.46 9.18
N ALA A 316 -4.22 -7.19 9.72
CA ALA A 316 -3.21 -6.66 10.62
C ALA A 316 -1.98 -6.29 9.78
N ASP A 317 -1.45 -5.09 9.96
CA ASP A 317 -0.44 -4.50 9.07
C ASP A 317 0.56 -3.67 9.89
N ASP A 318 1.84 -4.04 9.86
CA ASP A 318 2.93 -3.35 10.58
C ASP A 318 3.48 -2.11 9.83
N GLY A 319 2.91 -1.82 8.66
CA GLY A 319 3.36 -0.84 7.69
C GLY A 319 4.21 -1.42 6.56
N GLY A 320 5.06 -2.40 6.83
CA GLY A 320 5.81 -3.18 5.85
C GLY A 320 5.04 -4.41 5.35
N LEU A 321 4.75 -5.33 6.27
CA LEU A 321 4.07 -6.60 6.04
C LEU A 321 2.67 -6.61 6.67
N PHE A 322 1.92 -7.67 6.41
CA PHE A 322 0.55 -7.83 6.88
C PHE A 322 0.12 -9.30 6.88
N ALA A 323 -0.89 -9.61 7.68
CA ALA A 323 -1.68 -10.83 7.58
C ALA A 323 -3.17 -10.50 7.40
N ASP A 324 -3.92 -11.46 6.85
CA ASP A 324 -5.36 -11.36 6.62
C ASP A 324 -6.08 -12.51 7.35
N GLU A 325 -7.23 -12.21 7.96
CA GLU A 325 -8.14 -13.18 8.58
C GLU A 325 -9.59 -12.92 8.13
N GLU A 326 -10.38 -13.97 7.92
CA GLU A 326 -11.72 -13.88 7.31
C GLU A 326 -12.84 -14.44 8.20
N ILE A 327 -13.94 -13.68 8.27
CA ILE A 327 -15.16 -14.04 8.99
C ILE A 327 -16.38 -13.96 8.06
N THR A 328 -17.23 -14.98 8.09
CA THR A 328 -18.48 -15.03 7.32
C THR A 328 -19.65 -14.58 8.19
N ILE A 329 -20.38 -13.56 7.77
CA ILE A 329 -21.57 -13.06 8.44
C ILE A 329 -22.81 -13.30 7.57
N VAL A 330 -23.76 -14.08 8.08
CA VAL A 330 -25.05 -14.36 7.44
C VAL A 330 -26.11 -13.44 8.04
N VAL A 331 -26.46 -12.38 7.31
CA VAL A 331 -27.41 -11.35 7.74
C VAL A 331 -28.82 -11.71 7.29
N ARG A 332 -29.70 -11.94 8.25
CA ARG A 332 -31.13 -12.18 8.04
C ARG A 332 -31.91 -10.85 7.98
N PRO A 333 -33.07 -10.78 7.29
CA PRO A 333 -33.95 -9.62 7.38
C PRO A 333 -34.38 -9.34 8.81
N ALA A 334 -34.61 -8.07 9.14
CA ALA A 334 -35.30 -7.69 10.37
C ALA A 334 -36.73 -8.25 10.37
N ALA A 335 -37.22 -8.65 11.55
CA ALA A 335 -38.63 -9.02 11.72
C ALA A 335 -39.53 -7.81 11.42
N SER A 336 -40.63 -8.06 10.70
CA SER A 336 -41.63 -7.06 10.29
C SER A 336 -42.75 -6.91 11.32
#